data_AF-A0A4R2TFU6-F1
#
_entry.id   AF-A0A4R2TFU6-F1
#
_cell.length_a   1.000
_cell.length_b   1.000
_cell.length_c   1.000
_cell.angle_alpha   90.00
_cell.angle_beta   90.00
_cell.angle_gamma   90.00
#
_symmetry.space_group_name_H-M   'P 1'
#
loop_
_entity.id
_entity.type
_entity.pdbx_description
1 polymer ?
#
loop_
_entity_poly.entity_id
_entity_poly.type
_entity_poly.pdbx_seq_one_letter_code
_entity_poly.pdbx_strand_id
1 'polypeptide(L)'
;MEAGIPTTPLPAFFTTAQTDHALDAAGAEVLLSGPVALSLDTHPSVRVREDRRSRPAKPLPVGTARITFTSGSTGDPKGICLSRDHLLGVAQAVVDTLGVHHAGRHLPLLPPGILLENVAGFQATMLAGGTYVAPTRACRLLERQRAARQCAVVGNA
;
A
#
# COMPACT_ATOMS: atom_id res chain seq x y z
N MET A 1 5.82 4.25 6.09
CA MET A 1 7.04 4.91 5.57
C MET A 1 7.76 5.65 6.67
N GLU A 2 7.07 6.48 7.46
CA GLU A 2 7.69 7.23 8.57
C GLU A 2 8.37 6.33 9.61
N ALA A 3 7.76 5.20 9.96
CA ALA A 3 8.36 4.22 10.87
C ALA A 3 9.61 3.50 10.33
N GLY A 4 10.01 3.73 9.07
CA GLY A 4 11.16 3.06 8.47
C GLY A 4 10.95 1.56 8.19
N ILE A 5 9.72 1.07 8.33
CA ILE A 5 9.37 -0.33 8.13
C ILE A 5 8.84 -0.55 6.68
N PRO A 6 9.43 -1.47 5.90
CA PRO A 6 8.95 -1.80 4.56
C PRO A 6 7.56 -2.43 4.58
N THR A 7 6.72 -2.06 3.61
CA THR A 7 5.38 -2.64 3.48
C THR A 7 5.10 -3.19 2.09
N THR A 8 4.29 -4.25 1.99
CA THR A 8 3.79 -4.78 0.72
C THR A 8 2.26 -4.78 0.71
N PRO A 9 1.60 -3.88 -0.03
CA PRO A 9 0.17 -4.00 -0.24
C PRO A 9 -0.11 -5.26 -1.07
N LEU A 10 -1.11 -6.04 -0.65
CA LEU A 10 -1.52 -7.24 -1.36
C LEU A 10 -2.76 -6.91 -2.22
N PRO A 11 -2.67 -7.02 -3.55
CA PRO A 11 -3.80 -6.76 -4.41
C PRO A 11 -4.95 -7.74 -4.15
N ALA A 12 -6.17 -7.21 -4.09
CA ALA A 12 -7.39 -7.99 -3.87
C ALA A 12 -7.66 -9.11 -4.89
N PHE A 13 -7.06 -9.02 -6.08
CA PHE A 13 -7.20 -10.00 -7.15
C PHE A 13 -6.16 -11.13 -7.09
N PHE A 14 -5.24 -11.11 -6.13
CA PHE A 14 -4.34 -12.23 -5.93
C PHE A 14 -5.13 -13.46 -5.45
N THR A 15 -4.78 -14.62 -6.01
CA THR A 15 -5.19 -15.90 -5.43
C THR A 15 -4.52 -16.11 -4.08
N THR A 16 -5.00 -17.10 -3.30
CA THR A 16 -4.34 -17.50 -2.05
C THR A 16 -2.87 -17.86 -2.30
N ALA A 17 -2.60 -18.66 -3.35
CA ALA A 17 -1.24 -19.06 -3.70
C ALA A 17 -0.35 -17.86 -4.07
N GLN A 18 -0.87 -16.88 -4.83
CA GLN A 18 -0.14 -15.66 -5.16
C GLN A 18 0.11 -14.77 -3.94
N THR A 19 -0.85 -14.75 -3.01
CA THR A 19 -0.73 -14.02 -1.74
C THR A 19 0.36 -14.65 -0.87
N ASP A 20 0.34 -15.97 -0.70
CA ASP A 20 1.35 -16.69 0.06
C ASP A 20 2.74 -16.57 -0.58
N HIS A 21 2.83 -16.67 -1.90
CA HIS A 21 4.06 -16.43 -2.64
C HIS A 21 4.60 -15.02 -2.38
N ALA A 22 3.76 -13.99 -2.48
CA ALA A 22 4.18 -12.61 -2.24
C ALA A 22 4.64 -12.37 -0.80
N LEU A 23 3.94 -12.93 0.18
CA LEU A 23 4.30 -12.85 1.60
C LEU A 23 5.64 -13.53 1.87
N ASP A 24 5.84 -14.73 1.33
CA ASP A 24 7.10 -15.47 1.47
C ASP A 24 8.24 -14.78 0.72
N ALA A 25 8.01 -14.29 -0.50
CA ALA A 25 8.99 -13.58 -1.32
C ALA A 25 9.45 -12.27 -0.66
N ALA A 26 8.52 -11.53 -0.06
CA ALA A 26 8.81 -10.29 0.67
C ALA A 26 9.49 -10.52 2.02
N GLY A 27 9.42 -11.73 2.59
CA GLY A 27 9.85 -11.97 3.96
C GLY A 27 8.92 -11.34 5.00
N ALA A 28 7.62 -11.26 4.71
CA ALA A 28 6.66 -10.59 5.57
C ALA A 28 6.47 -11.33 6.91
N GLU A 29 6.60 -10.60 8.00
CA GLU A 29 6.49 -11.11 9.38
C GLU A 29 5.09 -10.87 9.97
N VAL A 30 4.41 -9.82 9.53
CA VAL A 30 3.08 -9.47 10.03
C VAL A 30 2.15 -9.19 8.87
N LEU A 31 1.00 -9.84 8.85
CA LEU A 31 -0.10 -9.52 7.95
C LEU A 31 -1.15 -8.69 8.69
N LEU A 32 -1.35 -7.46 8.25
CA LEU A 32 -2.43 -6.59 8.71
C LEU A 32 -3.65 -6.81 7.82
N SER A 33 -4.79 -7.17 8.41
CA SER A 33 -5.99 -7.50 7.65
C SER A 33 -7.30 -7.11 8.34
N GLY A 34 -8.38 -7.07 7.56
CA GLY A 34 -9.73 -6.83 8.08
C GLY A 34 -10.13 -5.36 8.24
N PRO A 35 -11.23 -5.08 8.98
CA PRO A 35 -11.66 -3.71 9.24
C PRO A 35 -10.68 -2.97 10.15
N VAL A 36 -10.53 -1.67 9.90
CA VAL A 36 -9.68 -0.78 10.69
C VAL A 36 -10.59 0.07 11.57
N ALA A 37 -10.32 0.08 12.87
CA ALA A 37 -10.97 0.99 13.82
C ALA A 37 -10.00 2.12 14.17
N LEU A 38 -10.46 3.36 14.04
CA LEU A 38 -9.70 4.56 14.36
C LEU A 38 -10.34 5.24 15.58
N SER A 39 -9.54 5.62 16.56
CA SER A 39 -9.89 6.60 17.58
C SER A 39 -9.04 7.84 17.34
N LEU A 40 -9.68 9.01 17.34
CA LEU A 40 -9.05 10.32 17.14
C LEU A 40 -9.18 11.19 18.39
N ASP A 41 -9.32 10.55 19.54
CA ASP A 41 -9.37 11.23 20.84
C ASP A 41 -7.97 11.77 21.18
N THR A 42 -7.74 12.18 22.44
CA THR A 42 -6.47 12.74 22.90
C THR A 42 -5.24 11.88 22.57
N HIS A 43 -5.43 10.56 22.41
CA HIS A 43 -4.41 9.63 21.94
C HIS A 43 -4.89 8.90 20.68
N PRO A 44 -4.60 9.45 19.48
CA PRO A 44 -5.00 8.82 18.23
C PRO A 44 -4.47 7.39 18.14
N SER A 45 -5.34 6.44 17.84
CA SER A 45 -4.98 5.03 17.76
C SER A 45 -5.68 4.31 16.61
N VAL A 46 -5.00 3.28 16.12
CA VAL A 46 -5.48 2.41 15.04
C VAL A 46 -5.51 0.98 15.56
N ARG A 47 -6.65 0.30 15.41
CA ARG A 47 -6.78 -1.14 15.67
C ARG A 47 -7.08 -1.86 14.36
N VAL A 48 -6.30 -2.89 14.09
CA VAL A 48 -6.41 -3.76 12.91
C VAL A 48 -6.06 -5.19 13.35
N ARG A 49 -6.57 -6.20 12.64
CA ARG A 49 -6.16 -7.58 12.93
C ARG A 49 -4.72 -7.77 12.44
N GLU A 50 -3.89 -8.36 13.30
CA GLU A 50 -2.50 -8.69 13.02
C GLU A 50 -2.32 -10.20 13.08
N ASP A 51 -1.83 -10.79 12.00
CA ASP A 51 -1.48 -12.20 11.92
C ASP A 51 0.05 -12.31 11.78
N ARG A 52 0.73 -12.74 12.86
CA ARG A 52 2.19 -12.94 12.85
C ARG A 52 2.56 -14.23 12.16
N ARG A 53 3.58 -14.17 11.29
CA ARG A 53 4.13 -15.30 10.53
C ARG A 53 5.47 -15.70 11.13
N SER A 54 5.68 -17.00 11.38
CA SER A 54 6.97 -17.57 11.77
C SER A 54 7.82 -17.88 10.53
N ARG A 55 8.29 -16.83 9.85
CA ARG A 55 9.18 -16.97 8.69
C ARG A 55 10.45 -16.14 8.92
N PRO A 56 11.62 -16.61 8.47
CA PRO A 56 12.86 -15.85 8.59
C PRO A 56 12.76 -14.58 7.73
N ALA A 57 13.22 -13.45 8.29
CA ALA A 57 13.38 -12.22 7.54
C ALA A 57 14.26 -12.44 6.32
N LYS A 58 13.92 -11.80 5.21
CA LYS A 58 14.73 -11.82 3.98
C LYS A 58 15.48 -10.51 3.85
N PRO A 59 16.76 -10.54 3.44
CA PRO A 59 17.49 -9.31 3.19
C PRO A 59 16.81 -8.55 2.04
N LEU A 60 16.47 -7.29 2.30
CA LEU A 60 15.98 -6.36 1.30
C LEU A 60 17.10 -5.39 0.93
N PRO A 61 17.10 -4.83 -0.30
CA PRO A 61 17.97 -3.71 -0.63
C PRO A 61 17.81 -2.58 0.39
N VAL A 62 18.93 -1.99 0.83
CA VAL A 62 18.94 -0.87 1.77
C VAL A 62 18.05 0.27 1.24
N GLY A 63 17.23 0.83 2.13
CA GLY A 63 16.32 1.93 1.79
C GLY A 63 14.99 1.49 1.16
N THR A 64 14.71 0.19 1.05
CA THR A 64 13.40 -0.31 0.62
C THR A 64 12.31 0.16 1.59
N ALA A 65 11.31 0.87 1.08
CA ALA A 65 10.17 1.35 1.84
C ALA A 65 8.86 0.64 1.44
N ARG A 66 8.80 0.14 0.21
CA ARG A 66 7.65 -0.61 -0.30
C ARG A 66 8.10 -1.73 -1.23
N ILE A 67 7.39 -2.84 -1.21
CA ILE A 67 7.49 -3.87 -2.23
C ILE A 67 6.16 -3.93 -2.98
N THR A 68 6.19 -3.89 -4.30
CA THR A 68 5.01 -4.10 -5.13
C THR A 68 5.21 -5.33 -5.99
N PHE A 69 4.20 -6.20 -6.01
CA PHE A 69 4.21 -7.39 -6.84
C PHE A 69 3.46 -7.16 -8.14
N THR A 70 4.08 -7.53 -9.26
CA THR A 70 3.45 -7.54 -10.57
C THR A 70 3.24 -8.97 -11.03
N SER A 71 2.20 -9.25 -11.82
CA SER A 71 1.98 -10.55 -12.44
C SER A 71 3.14 -10.83 -13.40
N GLY A 72 4.15 -11.56 -12.97
CA GLY A 72 5.26 -11.95 -13.83
C GLY A 72 4.74 -12.73 -15.02
N SER A 73 5.37 -12.59 -16.19
CA SER A 73 5.06 -13.40 -17.38
C SER A 73 5.21 -14.91 -17.15
N THR A 74 5.92 -15.29 -16.09
CA THR A 74 6.22 -16.67 -15.67
C THR A 74 5.23 -17.26 -14.67
N GLY A 75 4.11 -16.58 -14.39
CA GLY A 75 3.04 -17.06 -13.49
C GLY A 75 3.22 -16.63 -12.03
N ASP A 76 4.45 -16.62 -11.53
CA ASP A 76 4.76 -16.14 -10.17
C ASP A 76 4.95 -14.61 -10.12
N PRO A 77 4.31 -13.90 -9.17
CA PRO A 77 4.47 -12.47 -9.03
C PRO A 77 5.90 -12.08 -8.64
N LYS A 78 6.47 -11.08 -9.33
CA LYS A 78 7.82 -10.56 -9.02
C LYS A 78 7.72 -9.32 -8.13
N GLY A 79 8.46 -9.31 -7.03
CA GLY A 79 8.52 -8.18 -6.10
C GLY A 79 9.50 -7.10 -6.57
N ILE A 80 9.03 -5.87 -6.66
CA ILE A 80 9.82 -4.68 -6.98
C ILE A 80 10.05 -3.90 -5.69
N CYS A 81 11.30 -3.77 -5.26
CA CYS A 81 11.68 -2.99 -4.09
C CYS A 81 11.76 -1.50 -4.46
N LEU A 82 11.00 -0.67 -3.78
CA LEU A 82 10.87 0.76 -4.04
C LEU A 82 11.31 1.53 -2.80
N SER A 83 12.21 2.50 -3.01
CA SER A 83 12.63 3.41 -1.95
C SER A 83 11.57 4.48 -1.68
N ARG A 84 11.60 5.03 -0.48
CA ARG A 84 10.74 6.17 -0.10
C ARG A 84 10.96 7.34 -1.04
N ASP A 85 12.23 7.68 -1.30
CA ASP A 85 12.58 8.86 -2.08
C ASP A 85 12.17 8.72 -3.54
N HIS A 86 12.23 7.50 -4.10
CA HIS A 86 11.70 7.25 -5.44
C HIS A 86 10.18 7.45 -5.49
N LEU A 87 9.44 6.86 -4.54
CA LEU A 87 7.97 7.00 -4.48
C LEU A 87 7.55 8.47 -4.33
N LEU A 88 8.18 9.21 -3.41
CA LEU A 88 7.88 10.61 -3.18
C LEU A 88 8.34 11.52 -4.33
N GLY A 89 9.46 11.20 -4.98
CA GLY A 89 9.93 11.94 -6.16
C GLY A 89 8.95 11.84 -7.34
N VAL A 90 8.40 10.65 -7.59
CA VAL A 90 7.36 10.47 -8.62
C VAL A 90 6.08 11.22 -8.23
N ALA A 91 5.65 11.13 -6.97
CA ALA A 91 4.48 11.87 -6.49
C ALA A 91 4.67 13.39 -6.61
N GLN A 92 5.87 13.90 -6.30
CA GLN A 92 6.21 15.31 -6.47
C GLN A 92 6.16 15.73 -7.95
N ALA A 93 6.70 14.92 -8.87
CA ALA A 93 6.63 15.21 -10.30
C ALA A 93 5.18 15.32 -10.81
N VAL A 94 4.25 14.51 -10.26
CA VAL A 94 2.82 14.63 -10.55
C VAL A 94 2.28 15.97 -10.06
N VAL A 95 2.62 16.38 -8.83
CA VAL A 95 2.23 17.67 -8.26
C VAL A 95 2.79 18.84 -9.07
N ASP A 96 4.06 18.78 -9.48
CA ASP A 96 4.73 19.83 -10.26
C ASP A 96 4.09 19.99 -11.65
N THR A 97 3.63 18.89 -12.25
CA THR A 97 3.00 18.88 -13.57
C THR A 97 1.56 19.39 -13.52
N LEU A 98 0.78 18.94 -12.53
CA LEU A 98 -0.64 19.27 -12.44
C LEU A 98 -0.88 20.58 -11.70
N GLY A 99 -0.01 20.97 -10.77
CA GLY A 99 -0.15 22.13 -9.89
C GLY A 99 -0.88 21.81 -8.58
N VAL A 100 -0.40 22.38 -7.48
CA VAL A 100 -0.94 22.17 -6.12
C VAL A 100 -2.42 22.53 -5.97
N HIS A 101 -2.91 23.48 -6.78
CA HIS A 101 -4.30 23.93 -6.74
C HIS A 101 -5.31 22.85 -7.14
N HIS A 102 -4.86 21.77 -7.79
CA HIS A 102 -5.71 20.65 -8.19
C HIS A 102 -5.83 19.54 -7.14
N ALA A 103 -5.18 19.68 -5.97
CA ALA A 103 -5.19 18.66 -4.93
C ALA A 103 -6.60 18.37 -4.38
N GLY A 104 -7.41 19.43 -4.22
CA GLY A 104 -8.83 19.40 -3.84
C GLY A 104 -9.25 18.19 -3.01
N ARG A 105 -10.17 17.39 -3.56
CA ARG A 105 -10.61 16.12 -3.01
C ARG A 105 -10.41 15.02 -4.05
N HIS A 106 -9.51 14.09 -3.77
CA HIS A 106 -9.25 12.94 -4.65
C HIS A 106 -10.15 11.77 -4.25
N LEU A 107 -10.93 11.27 -5.20
CA LEU A 107 -11.70 10.03 -5.06
C LEU A 107 -10.92 8.91 -5.78
N PRO A 108 -10.40 7.90 -5.06
CA PRO A 108 -9.64 6.83 -5.69
C PRO A 108 -10.55 5.98 -6.57
N LEU A 109 -10.13 5.84 -7.84
CA LEU A 109 -10.81 4.97 -8.80
C LEU A 109 -10.19 3.57 -8.81
N LEU A 110 -8.93 3.44 -8.39
CA LEU A 110 -8.20 2.19 -8.32
C LEU A 110 -8.10 1.72 -6.86
N PRO A 111 -7.81 0.43 -6.62
CA PRO A 111 -7.62 -0.05 -5.27
C PRO A 111 -6.34 0.59 -4.69
N PRO A 112 -6.34 1.03 -3.42
CA PRO A 112 -5.19 1.73 -2.81
C PRO A 112 -3.87 0.96 -2.81
N GLY A 113 -3.92 -0.36 -2.99
CA GLY A 113 -2.73 -1.22 -3.09
C GLY A 113 -2.06 -1.21 -4.47
N ILE A 114 -2.68 -0.62 -5.49
CA ILE A 114 -2.07 -0.47 -6.81
C ILE A 114 -1.11 0.71 -6.79
N LEU A 115 0.09 0.49 -7.32
CA LEU A 115 1.18 1.46 -7.26
C LEU A 115 0.78 2.82 -7.83
N LEU A 116 0.07 2.83 -8.97
CA LEU A 116 -0.40 4.07 -9.58
C LEU A 116 -1.31 4.87 -8.65
N GLU A 117 -2.30 4.22 -8.02
CA GLU A 117 -3.18 4.89 -7.05
C GLU A 117 -2.42 5.33 -5.81
N ASN A 118 -1.49 4.50 -5.33
CA ASN A 118 -0.71 4.81 -4.14
C ASN A 118 0.16 6.06 -4.33
N VAL A 119 0.80 6.18 -5.51
CA VAL A 119 1.74 7.26 -5.80
C VAL A 119 1.03 8.50 -6.36
N ALA A 120 0.36 8.35 -7.50
CA ALA A 120 -0.25 9.49 -8.20
C ALA A 120 -1.59 9.92 -7.58
N GLY A 121 -2.31 9.00 -6.94
CA GLY A 121 -3.54 9.33 -6.22
C GLY A 121 -3.25 9.79 -4.80
N PHE A 122 -2.90 8.85 -3.92
CA PHE A 122 -2.73 9.10 -2.49
C PHE A 122 -1.54 10.03 -2.18
N GLN A 123 -0.31 9.66 -2.54
CA GLN A 123 0.86 10.45 -2.15
C GLN A 123 0.85 11.85 -2.76
N ALA A 124 0.54 11.99 -4.05
CA ALA A 124 0.49 13.30 -4.69
C ALA A 124 -0.59 14.21 -4.07
N THR A 125 -1.79 13.66 -3.78
CA THR A 125 -2.86 14.42 -3.10
C THR A 125 -2.39 14.89 -1.72
N MET A 126 -1.77 14.01 -0.94
CA MET A 126 -1.29 14.36 0.40
C MET A 126 -0.15 15.39 0.36
N LEU A 127 0.80 15.27 -0.57
CA LEU A 127 1.89 16.23 -0.76
C LEU A 127 1.38 17.62 -1.16
N ALA A 128 0.34 17.68 -1.97
CA ALA A 128 -0.26 18.94 -2.40
C ALA A 128 -1.27 19.53 -1.39
N GLY A 129 -1.41 18.92 -0.20
CA GLY A 129 -2.30 19.39 0.86
C GLY A 129 -3.79 19.14 0.60
N GLY A 130 -4.11 18.22 -0.31
CA GLY A 130 -5.48 17.83 -0.63
C GLY A 130 -6.08 16.83 0.36
N THR A 131 -7.29 16.36 0.05
CA THR A 131 -8.00 15.34 0.85
C THR A 131 -8.22 14.08 0.03
N TYR A 132 -7.70 12.95 0.49
CA TYR A 132 -7.97 11.64 -0.10
C TYR A 132 -9.23 11.01 0.50
N VAL A 133 -10.27 10.82 -0.32
CA VAL A 133 -11.59 10.37 0.13
C VAL A 133 -11.68 8.86 0.00
N ALA A 134 -11.57 8.13 1.11
CA ALA A 134 -11.77 6.68 1.10
C ALA A 134 -13.26 6.33 0.80
N PRO A 135 -13.58 5.66 -0.32
CA PRO A 135 -14.97 5.36 -0.66
C PRO A 135 -15.56 4.38 0.35
N THR A 136 -16.80 4.65 0.77
CA THR A 136 -17.58 3.69 1.56
C THR A 136 -18.00 2.53 0.67
N ARG A 137 -18.29 1.37 1.27
CA ARG A 137 -18.77 0.17 0.53
C ARG A 137 -20.02 0.43 -0.32
N ALA A 138 -20.73 1.54 -0.10
CA ALA A 138 -21.94 1.93 -0.82
C ALA A 138 -21.68 2.59 -2.19
N CYS A 139 -20.45 3.05 -2.48
CA CYS A 139 -20.08 3.53 -3.82
C CYS A 139 -19.88 2.33 -4.76
N ARG A 140 -20.98 1.81 -5.30
CA ARG A 140 -21.08 0.61 -6.16
C ARG A 140 -20.46 0.72 -7.56
N LEU A 141 -19.85 1.85 -7.93
CA LEU A 141 -19.27 2.03 -9.27
C LEU A 141 -18.05 1.14 -9.56
N LEU A 142 -17.52 0.42 -8.56
CA LEU A 142 -16.30 -0.40 -8.66
C LEU A 142 -16.48 -1.83 -8.13
N GLU A 143 -17.70 -2.41 -8.23
CA GLU A 143 -18.11 -3.69 -7.61
C GLU A 143 -17.27 -4.94 -7.94
N ARG A 144 -16.28 -4.89 -8.83
CA ARG A 144 -15.34 -6.02 -9.06
C ARG A 144 -14.13 -6.04 -8.11
N GLN A 145 -13.96 -5.04 -7.26
CA GLN A 145 -12.83 -4.99 -6.33
C GLN A 145 -13.29 -5.30 -4.91
N ARG A 146 -13.35 -6.60 -4.57
CA ARG A 146 -13.38 -7.04 -3.18
C ARG A 146 -12.09 -6.58 -2.51
N ALA A 147 -12.05 -5.35 -2.01
CA ALA A 147 -10.88 -4.79 -1.34
C ALA A 147 -10.53 -5.62 -0.09
N ALA A 148 -9.71 -6.65 -0.28
CA ALA A 148 -8.91 -7.21 0.79
C ALA A 148 -7.95 -6.08 1.21
N ARG A 149 -8.25 -5.48 2.36
CA ARG A 149 -7.36 -4.53 3.03
C ARG A 149 -6.24 -5.32 3.68
N GLN A 150 -5.39 -5.92 2.86
CA GLN A 150 -4.27 -6.72 3.30
C GLN A 150 -3.00 -5.95 3.01
N CYS A 151 -2.24 -5.67 4.06
CA CYS A 151 -0.94 -5.08 3.99
C CYS A 151 -0.02 -5.97 4.81
N ALA A 152 1.09 -6.40 4.22
CA ALA A 152 2.11 -7.11 4.98
C ALA A 152 3.26 -6.19 5.34
N VAL A 153 3.81 -6.41 6.52
CA VAL A 153 4.95 -5.72 7.08
C VAL A 153 6.13 -6.68 7.05
N VAL A 154 7.25 -6.20 6.52
CA VAL A 154 8.53 -6.93 6.52
C VAL A 154 9.35 -6.36 7.67
N GLY A 155 9.83 -7.22 8.58
CA GLY A 155 10.69 -6.78 9.67
C GLY A 155 12.08 -6.41 9.15
N ASN A 156 12.77 -5.56 9.91
CA ASN A 156 14.16 -5.24 9.63
C ASN A 156 15.02 -6.34 10.25
N ALA A 157 15.72 -7.11 9.39
CA ALA A 157 16.81 -7.97 9.82
C ALA A 157 18.02 -7.14 10.28
#